data_AF-A0A5E9B2R1-F1
#
_entry.id   AF-A0A5E9B2R1-F1
#
_cell.length_a   1.000
_cell.length_b   1.000
_cell.length_c   1.000
_cell.angle_alpha   90.00
_cell.angle_beta   90.00
_cell.angle_gamma   90.00
#
_symmetry.space_group_name_H-M   'P 1'
#
loop_
_entity.id
_entity.type
_entity.pdbx_description
1 polymer ?
#
loop_
_entity_poly.entity_id
_entity_poly.type
_entity_poly.pdbx_seq_one_letter_code
_entity_poly.pdbx_strand_id
1 'polypeptide(L)'
;VLHTHASPRSAVNFLIHAAEIDGDKVGPRRNLTMPGVAVTVGEQIEALERIAGAEVAKRIREQPDETIWAIVKGWPTRFEARRARELGFTAEKNFDEIIQAHIEDELGKTVA
;
A
#
# COMPACT_ATOMS: atom_id res chain seq x y z
N VAL A 1 8.38 12.26 0.21
CA VAL A 1 8.85 11.02 0.89
C VAL A 1 8.45 9.81 0.06
N LEU A 2 9.12 8.66 0.24
CA LEU A 2 8.85 7.41 -0.45
C LEU A 2 8.58 6.31 0.58
N HIS A 3 7.45 5.62 0.46
CA HIS A 3 7.03 4.59 1.40
C HIS A 3 6.35 3.42 0.69
N THR A 4 6.25 2.28 1.37
CA THR A 4 5.61 1.07 0.86
C THR A 4 4.14 1.01 1.28
N HIS A 5 3.25 0.80 0.31
CA HIS A 5 1.80 0.78 0.47
C HIS A 5 1.22 -0.57 0.04
N ALA A 6 0.11 -0.95 0.65
CA ALA A 6 -0.77 -2.02 0.19
C ALA A 6 -2.21 -1.55 0.41
N SER A 7 -3.16 -2.02 -0.40
CA SER A 7 -4.57 -1.66 -0.18
C SER A 7 -5.12 -2.29 1.11
N PRO A 8 -6.21 -1.75 1.68
CA PRO A 8 -6.95 -2.42 2.75
C PRO A 8 -7.37 -3.85 2.39
N ARG A 9 -7.75 -4.10 1.12
CA ARG A 9 -8.07 -5.43 0.60
C ARG A 9 -6.89 -6.40 0.74
N SER A 10 -5.70 -5.97 0.32
CA SER A 10 -4.48 -6.77 0.51
C SER A 10 -4.15 -6.99 1.99
N ALA A 11 -4.33 -5.97 2.84
CA ALA A 11 -4.11 -6.11 4.28
C ALA A 11 -5.05 -7.17 4.92
N VAL A 12 -6.33 -7.19 4.55
CA VAL A 12 -7.28 -8.22 4.99
C VAL A 12 -6.84 -9.60 4.49
N ASN A 13 -6.47 -9.71 3.22
CA ASN A 13 -5.99 -10.98 2.65
C ASN A 13 -4.71 -11.48 3.32
N PHE A 14 -3.81 -10.58 3.77
CA PHE A 14 -2.66 -10.99 4.56
C PHE A 14 -3.07 -11.65 5.87
N LEU A 15 -4.07 -11.10 6.57
CA LEU A 15 -4.54 -11.67 7.83
C LEU A 15 -5.20 -13.03 7.62
N ILE A 16 -6.02 -13.17 6.58
CA ILE A 16 -6.68 -14.44 6.22
C ILE A 16 -5.62 -15.49 5.86
N HIS A 17 -4.69 -15.17 4.96
CA HIS A 17 -3.64 -16.09 4.55
C HIS A 17 -2.73 -16.48 5.73
N ALA A 18 -2.39 -15.53 6.60
CA ALA A 18 -1.60 -15.81 7.80
C ALA A 18 -2.32 -16.73 8.80
N ALA A 19 -3.66 -16.72 8.83
CA ALA A 19 -4.43 -17.61 9.70
C ALA A 19 -4.45 -19.07 9.18
N GLU A 20 -4.27 -19.26 7.86
CA GLU A 20 -4.32 -20.57 7.19
C GLU A 20 -2.94 -21.18 6.94
N ILE A 21 -1.87 -20.38 7.10
CA ILE A 21 -0.51 -20.83 6.77
C ILE A 21 -0.01 -21.89 7.76
N ASP A 22 0.70 -22.87 7.23
CA ASP A 22 1.45 -23.84 8.04
C ASP A 22 2.49 -23.11 8.90
N GLY A 23 2.29 -23.20 10.22
CA GLY A 23 3.12 -22.54 11.20
C GLY A 23 4.59 -22.99 11.16
N ASP A 24 4.88 -24.22 10.71
CA ASP A 24 6.25 -24.72 10.63
C ASP A 24 6.99 -24.13 9.44
N LYS A 25 6.30 -23.82 8.34
CA LYS A 25 6.89 -23.09 7.19
C LYS A 25 7.28 -21.67 7.55
N VAL A 26 6.53 -21.03 8.45
CA VAL A 26 6.93 -19.74 9.01
C VAL A 26 8.12 -19.93 9.94
N GLY A 27 8.12 -20.92 10.82
CA GLY A 27 9.20 -21.16 11.77
C GLY A 27 9.21 -20.13 12.93
N PRO A 28 10.31 -20.08 13.72
CA PRO A 28 10.32 -19.39 15.02
C PRO A 28 10.20 -17.86 14.91
N ARG A 29 10.66 -17.26 13.81
CA ARG A 29 10.57 -15.81 13.58
C ARG A 29 9.21 -15.46 12.97
N ARG A 30 8.22 -15.22 13.82
CA ARG A 30 6.84 -14.91 13.38
C ARG A 30 6.66 -13.53 12.75
N ASN A 31 7.58 -12.59 12.98
CA ASN A 31 7.54 -11.30 12.28
C ASN A 31 7.92 -11.44 10.81
N LEU A 32 7.13 -10.79 9.96
CA LEU A 32 7.28 -10.76 8.52
C LEU A 32 7.06 -9.35 8.01
N THR A 33 7.95 -8.87 7.16
CA THR A 33 7.72 -7.66 6.37
C THR A 33 6.80 -8.03 5.21
N MET A 34 5.61 -7.42 5.16
CA MET A 34 4.60 -7.70 4.14
C MET A 34 4.97 -7.09 2.78
N PRO A 35 4.56 -7.70 1.66
CA PRO A 35 4.74 -7.13 0.34
C PRO A 35 3.89 -5.87 0.16
N GLY A 36 4.33 -5.00 -0.75
CA GLY A 36 3.62 -3.79 -1.13
C GLY A 36 4.34 -3.05 -2.25
N VAL A 37 3.77 -1.92 -2.66
CA VAL A 37 4.28 -1.04 -3.71
C VAL A 37 4.94 0.18 -3.07
N ALA A 38 6.20 0.43 -3.39
CA ALA A 38 6.92 1.58 -2.87
C ALA A 38 6.85 2.77 -3.83
N VAL A 39 6.17 3.83 -3.41
CA VAL A 39 5.91 5.05 -4.20
C VAL A 39 6.11 6.32 -3.36
N THR A 40 6.40 7.42 -4.04
CA THR A 40 6.39 8.76 -3.51
C THR A 40 4.98 9.34 -3.45
N VAL A 41 4.77 10.40 -2.66
CA VAL A 41 3.51 11.16 -2.68
C VAL A 41 3.20 11.71 -4.08
N GLY A 42 4.21 12.15 -4.84
CA GLY A 42 4.02 12.60 -6.22
C GLY A 42 3.48 11.50 -7.12
N GLU A 43 4.08 10.31 -7.09
CA GLU A 43 3.61 9.15 -7.85
C GLU A 43 2.18 8.71 -7.44
N GLN A 44 1.80 8.89 -6.18
CA GLN A 44 0.42 8.65 -5.72
C GLN A 44 -0.58 9.65 -6.33
N ILE A 45 -0.21 10.94 -6.39
CA ILE A 45 -1.03 11.99 -7.00
C ILE A 45 -1.15 11.76 -8.51
N GLU A 46 -0.06 11.40 -9.18
CA GLU A 46 -0.09 11.06 -10.61
C GLU A 46 -0.97 9.84 -10.90
N ALA A 47 -0.92 8.81 -10.05
CA ALA A 47 -1.81 7.65 -10.15
C ALA A 47 -3.29 8.06 -9.96
N LEU A 48 -3.57 8.94 -9.00
CA LEU A 48 -4.91 9.47 -8.79
C LEU A 48 -5.40 10.26 -10.01
N GLU A 49 -4.56 11.11 -10.60
CA GLU A 49 -4.91 11.85 -11.80
C GLU A 49 -5.20 10.92 -12.98
N ARG A 50 -4.40 9.86 -13.17
CA ARG A 50 -4.64 8.85 -14.23
C ARG A 50 -5.98 8.13 -14.08
N ILE A 51 -6.33 7.74 -12.85
CA ILE A 51 -7.51 6.88 -12.59
C ILE A 51 -8.78 7.70 -12.36
N ALA A 52 -8.69 8.82 -11.63
CA ALA A 52 -9.84 9.63 -11.20
C ALA A 52 -9.93 11.00 -11.90
N GLY A 53 -8.95 11.35 -12.73
CA GLY A 53 -8.95 12.58 -13.53
C GLY A 53 -8.36 13.79 -12.81
N ALA A 54 -7.98 14.80 -13.62
CA ALA A 54 -7.30 16.01 -13.17
C ALA A 54 -8.13 16.84 -12.18
N GLU A 55 -9.46 16.88 -12.32
CA GLU A 55 -10.33 17.65 -11.42
C GLU A 55 -10.37 17.08 -9.99
N VAL A 56 -10.15 15.78 -9.83
CA VAL A 56 -10.00 15.15 -8.50
C VAL A 56 -8.62 15.46 -7.92
N ALA A 57 -7.56 15.27 -8.71
CA ALA A 57 -6.19 15.55 -8.28
C ALA A 57 -5.98 17.02 -7.87
N LYS A 58 -6.59 17.98 -8.59
CA LYS A 58 -6.55 19.42 -8.27
C LYS A 58 -7.11 19.79 -6.90
N ARG A 59 -7.87 18.91 -6.24
CA ARG A 59 -8.41 19.15 -4.89
C ARG A 59 -7.33 19.01 -3.81
N ILE A 60 -6.21 18.37 -4.12
CA ILE A 60 -5.10 18.16 -3.19
C ILE A 60 -4.43 19.50 -2.90
N ARG A 61 -4.10 19.73 -1.62
CA ARG A 61 -3.35 20.91 -1.16
C ARG A 61 -2.16 20.44 -0.34
N GLU A 62 -0.98 20.94 -0.68
CA GLU A 62 0.20 20.71 0.14
C GLU A 62 0.15 21.58 1.39
N GLN A 63 0.23 20.95 2.56
CA GLN A 63 0.31 21.62 3.85
C GLN A 63 1.41 20.94 4.67
N PRO A 64 2.64 21.49 4.64
CA PRO A 64 3.75 20.94 5.41
C PRO A 64 3.51 21.07 6.91
N ASP A 65 3.74 19.97 7.63
CA ASP A 65 3.81 19.95 9.09
C ASP A 65 5.19 19.44 9.49
N GLU A 66 5.98 20.28 10.16
CA GLU A 66 7.36 19.97 10.52
C GLU A 66 7.49 18.77 11.47
N THR A 67 6.51 18.59 12.37
CA THR A 67 6.48 17.49 13.33
C THR A 67 6.23 16.17 12.62
N ILE A 68 5.22 16.12 11.75
CA ILE A 68 4.92 14.93 10.94
C ILE A 68 6.10 14.61 10.02
N TRP A 69 6.68 15.65 9.40
CA TRP A 69 7.82 15.48 8.49
C TRP A 69 9.04 14.90 9.20
N ALA A 70 9.33 15.35 10.42
CA ALA A 70 10.42 14.81 11.23
C ALA A 70 10.23 13.31 11.54
N ILE A 71 9.01 12.89 11.87
CA ILE A 71 8.68 11.48 12.15
C ILE A 71 8.82 10.62 10.89
N VAL A 72 8.15 11.03 9.82
CA VAL A 72 7.99 10.22 8.60
C VAL A 72 9.30 10.08 7.82
N LYS A 73 10.22 11.05 7.93
CA LYS A 73 11.57 10.96 7.35
C LYS A 73 12.40 9.81 7.91
N GLY A 74 12.16 9.39 9.15
CA GLY A 74 12.90 8.30 9.78
C GLY A 74 12.43 6.91 9.38
N TRP A 75 11.31 6.80 8.66
CA TRP A 75 10.72 5.50 8.35
C TRP A 75 11.42 4.81 7.17
N PRO A 76 11.48 3.46 7.16
CA PRO A 76 11.96 2.70 6.03
C PRO A 76 11.12 2.98 4.77
N THR A 77 11.78 3.00 3.61
CA THR A 77 11.16 3.46 2.37
C THR A 77 10.71 2.31 1.47
N ARG A 78 11.62 1.38 1.16
CA ARG A 78 11.38 0.20 0.30
C ARG A 78 11.59 -1.09 1.08
N PHE A 79 10.67 -2.03 0.90
CA PHE A 79 10.79 -3.37 1.46
C PHE A 79 10.90 -4.43 0.36
N GLU A 80 11.91 -5.29 0.47
CA GLU A 80 12.03 -6.46 -0.40
C GLU A 80 10.99 -7.53 -0.05
N ALA A 81 10.54 -7.64 1.21
CA ALA A 81 9.51 -8.59 1.68
C ALA A 81 9.63 -10.02 1.10
N ARG A 82 10.86 -10.49 0.84
CA ARG A 82 11.13 -11.74 0.14
C ARG A 82 10.50 -12.95 0.83
N ARG A 83 10.71 -13.08 2.13
CA ARG A 83 10.18 -14.19 2.93
C ARG A 83 8.65 -14.24 2.95
N ALA A 84 7.97 -13.10 2.99
CA ALA A 84 6.51 -13.07 2.90
C ALA A 84 6.05 -13.52 1.49
N ARG A 85 6.72 -13.07 0.43
CA ARG A 85 6.40 -13.54 -0.94
C ARG A 85 6.63 -15.04 -1.12
N GLU A 86 7.73 -15.59 -0.59
CA GLU A 86 8.02 -17.04 -0.60
C GLU A 86 6.98 -17.84 0.18
N LEU A 87 6.33 -17.22 1.18
CA LEU A 87 5.23 -17.80 1.95
C LEU A 87 3.85 -17.59 1.28
N GLY A 88 3.80 -17.02 0.08
CA GLY A 88 2.57 -16.85 -0.71
C GLY A 88 1.79 -15.55 -0.47
N PHE A 89 2.31 -14.63 0.33
CA PHE A 89 1.68 -13.31 0.49
C PHE A 89 1.84 -12.47 -0.79
N THR A 90 0.76 -11.85 -1.25
CA THR A 90 0.73 -11.04 -2.47
C THR A 90 0.04 -9.70 -2.24
N ALA A 91 0.60 -8.63 -2.83
CA ALA A 91 0.02 -7.28 -2.82
C ALA A 91 -0.18 -6.79 -4.25
N GLU A 92 -0.68 -5.57 -4.39
CA GLU A 92 -0.73 -4.85 -5.67
C GLU A 92 0.66 -4.67 -6.28
N LYS A 93 0.71 -4.50 -7.61
CA LYS A 93 1.95 -4.32 -8.38
C LYS A 93 2.32 -2.86 -8.59
N ASN A 94 1.33 -1.97 -8.55
CA ASN A 94 1.47 -0.52 -8.72
C ASN A 94 0.39 0.21 -7.90
N PHE A 95 0.48 1.53 -7.81
CA PHE A 95 -0.47 2.31 -7.00
C PHE A 95 -1.84 2.47 -7.69
N ASP A 96 -1.91 2.38 -9.03
CA ASP A 96 -3.15 2.43 -9.79
C ASP A 96 -4.09 1.27 -9.37
N GLU A 97 -3.54 0.07 -9.17
CA GLU A 97 -4.27 -1.10 -8.65
C GLU A 97 -4.82 -0.86 -7.22
N ILE A 98 -4.12 -0.09 -6.38
CA ILE A 98 -4.60 0.26 -5.02
C ILE A 98 -5.80 1.21 -5.11
N ILE A 99 -5.76 2.20 -5.99
CA ILE A 99 -6.87 3.14 -6.21
C ILE A 99 -8.07 2.39 -6.79
N GLN A 100 -7.83 1.50 -7.76
CA GLN A 100 -8.87 0.67 -8.36
C GLN A 100 -9.55 -0.22 -7.31
N ALA A 101 -8.77 -0.84 -6.41
CA ALA A 101 -9.32 -1.62 -5.30
C ALA A 101 -10.23 -0.77 -4.39
N HIS A 102 -9.81 0.45 -4.06
CA HIS A 102 -10.64 1.37 -3.28
C HIS A 102 -11.97 1.72 -3.98
N ILE A 103 -11.94 2.02 -5.28
CA ILE A 103 -13.14 2.35 -6.06
C ILE A 103 -14.12 1.17 -6.10
N GLU A 104 -13.60 -0.04 -6.26
CA GLU A 104 -14.39 -1.28 -6.30
C GLU A 104 -15.03 -1.60 -4.94
N ASP A 105 -14.30 -1.44 -3.85
CA ASP A 105 -14.74 -1.83 -2.51
C ASP A 105 -15.64 -0.76 -1.85
N GLU A 106 -15.30 0.52 -2.01
CA GLU A 106 -15.91 1.62 -1.23
C GLU A 106 -16.86 2.51 -2.05
N LEU A 107 -16.65 2.62 -3.36
CA LEU A 107 -17.40 3.55 -4.21
C LEU A 107 -18.38 2.87 -5.18
N GLY A 108 -18.60 1.56 -5.02
CA GLY A 108 -19.52 0.80 -5.87
C GLY A 108 -19.18 0.89 -7.36
N LYS A 109 -17.88 1.01 -7.70
CA LYS A 109 -17.34 1.14 -9.07
C LYS A 109 -17.54 2.50 -9.76
N THR A 110 -17.91 3.55 -9.04
CA THR A 110 -18.12 4.88 -9.64
C THR A 110 -17.11 5.88 -9.09
N VAL A 111 -16.41 6.60 -9.97
CA VAL A 111 -15.62 7.78 -9.59
C VAL A 111 -16.45 9.02 -9.92
N ALA A 112 -16.56 9.93 -8.96
CA ALA A 112 -17.34 11.17 -9.07
C ALA A 112 -16.68 12.22 -9.96
#